data_AF-A0A963Q8E8-F1
#
_entry.id   AF-A0A963Q8E8-F1
#
_cell.length_a   1.000
_cell.length_b   1.000
_cell.length_c   1.000
_cell.angle_alpha   90.00
_cell.angle_beta   90.00
_cell.angle_gamma   90.00
#
_symmetry.space_group_name_H-M   'P 1'
#
loop_
_entity.id
_entity.type
_entity.pdbx_description
1 polymer ?
#
loop_
_entity_poly.entity_id
_entity_poly.type
_entity_poly.pdbx_seq_one_letter_code
_entity_poly.pdbx_strand_id
1 'polypeptide(L)'
;MSAPARLRWIRWPVALAGLVAVLLMGPFGVMAFGEVDLRTPWHQSRRDSSGQAPDPAVEREAVVQVYGARTVRWRGAFGIHPWIAVKRAGADSYTTYQKIGWRAYRGGDAVVATTTRTPDAYWFGAQPHLLVEHRGAQAQALIERIEAAVAQYPWGHQYRLWPGPNSNTFVAYVARQVPELGLDLPPTAIGKDYLGATTFVARAPSGSGWQ
;
A
#
# COMPACT_ATOMS: atom_id res chain seq x y z
N MET A 1 -27.44 -18.21 47.23
CA MET A 1 -26.19 -18.93 46.88
C MET A 1 -25.47 -18.14 45.81
N SER A 2 -24.45 -17.38 46.21
CA SER A 2 -23.68 -16.48 45.35
C SER A 2 -22.62 -17.28 44.59
N ALA A 3 -22.62 -17.25 43.25
CA ALA A 3 -21.56 -17.90 42.47
C ALA A 3 -20.19 -17.34 42.89
N PRO A 4 -19.15 -18.18 43.11
CA PRO A 4 -17.89 -17.72 43.65
C PRO A 4 -17.21 -16.76 42.67
N ALA A 5 -16.77 -15.61 43.19
CA ALA A 5 -16.15 -14.53 42.42
C ALA A 5 -15.03 -14.99 41.47
N ARG A 6 -14.34 -16.10 41.79
CA ARG A 6 -13.27 -16.72 40.99
C ARG A 6 -13.69 -17.10 39.55
N LEU A 7 -14.96 -17.45 39.30
CA LEU A 7 -15.40 -17.86 37.96
C LEU A 7 -15.47 -16.67 36.98
N ARG A 8 -15.60 -15.43 37.47
CA ARG A 8 -15.64 -14.22 36.62
C ARG A 8 -14.26 -13.84 36.08
N TRP A 9 -13.17 -14.14 36.81
CA TRP A 9 -11.80 -13.76 36.43
C TRP A 9 -11.22 -14.65 35.33
N ILE A 10 -11.70 -15.89 35.17
CA ILE A 10 -11.28 -16.81 34.10
C ILE A 10 -12.08 -16.57 32.80
N ARG A 11 -13.30 -16.04 32.91
CA ARG A 11 -14.18 -15.79 31.76
C ARG A 11 -13.65 -14.72 30.81
N TRP A 12 -13.04 -13.66 31.32
CA TRP A 12 -12.50 -12.58 30.48
C TRP A 12 -11.26 -13.01 29.65
N PRO A 13 -10.26 -13.69 30.23
CA PRO A 13 -9.15 -14.27 29.46
C PRO A 13 -9.62 -15.27 28.41
N VAL A 14 -10.56 -16.15 28.73
CA VAL A 14 -11.10 -17.14 27.79
C VAL A 14 -11.90 -16.47 26.68
N ALA A 15 -12.74 -15.49 27.00
CA ALA A 15 -13.47 -14.71 26.01
C ALA A 15 -12.54 -13.90 25.11
N LEU A 16 -11.49 -13.30 25.68
CA LEU A 16 -10.47 -12.59 24.92
C LEU A 16 -9.69 -13.54 24.00
N ALA A 17 -9.26 -14.70 24.50
CA ALA A 17 -8.58 -15.71 23.70
C ALA A 17 -9.49 -16.24 22.57
N GLY A 18 -10.77 -16.47 22.87
CA GLY A 18 -11.78 -16.84 21.87
C GLY A 18 -11.95 -15.76 20.80
N LEU A 19 -12.08 -14.49 21.20
CA LEU A 19 -12.16 -13.36 20.28
C LEU A 19 -10.93 -13.24 19.39
N VAL A 20 -9.73 -13.34 19.97
CA VAL A 20 -8.46 -13.32 19.23
C VAL A 20 -8.42 -14.49 18.23
N ALA A 21 -8.83 -15.68 18.63
CA ALA A 21 -8.90 -16.84 17.74
C ALA A 21 -9.85 -16.58 16.56
N VAL A 22 -11.05 -16.04 16.82
CA VAL A 22 -12.01 -15.65 15.76
C VAL A 22 -11.41 -14.59 14.83
N LEU A 23 -10.76 -13.55 15.36
CA LEU A 23 -10.14 -12.51 14.54
C LEU A 23 -8.99 -13.04 13.67
N LEU A 24 -8.25 -14.03 14.16
CA LEU A 24 -7.16 -14.65 13.42
C LEU A 24 -7.64 -15.68 12.39
N MET A 25 -8.89 -16.17 12.44
CA MET A 25 -9.42 -17.09 11.43
C MET A 25 -9.31 -16.52 10.01
N GLY A 26 -9.51 -15.21 9.83
CA GLY A 26 -9.36 -14.55 8.52
C GLY A 26 -7.93 -14.66 7.97
N PRO A 27 -6.91 -14.11 8.65
CA PRO A 27 -5.51 -14.25 8.25
C PRO A 27 -5.06 -15.71 8.09
N PHE A 28 -5.49 -16.62 8.97
CA PHE A 28 -5.21 -18.05 8.82
C PHE A 28 -5.85 -18.65 7.56
N GLY A 29 -7.08 -18.27 7.24
CA GLY A 29 -7.74 -18.64 5.99
C GLY A 29 -6.99 -18.13 4.76
N VAL A 30 -6.51 -16.89 4.78
CA VAL A 30 -5.69 -16.32 3.68
C VAL A 30 -4.35 -17.04 3.55
N MET A 31 -3.71 -17.45 4.66
CA MET A 31 -2.48 -18.25 4.59
C MET A 31 -2.73 -19.68 4.11
N ALA A 32 -3.88 -20.27 4.45
CA ALA A 32 -4.21 -21.65 4.09
C ALA A 32 -4.73 -21.79 2.65
N PHE A 33 -5.47 -20.80 2.16
CA PHE A 33 -6.22 -20.88 0.90
C PHE A 33 -6.00 -19.70 -0.06
N GLY A 34 -5.31 -18.65 0.36
CA GLY A 34 -5.07 -17.45 -0.45
C GLY A 34 -3.80 -17.52 -1.28
N GLU A 35 -3.59 -16.50 -2.11
CA GLU A 35 -2.45 -16.37 -3.03
C GLU A 35 -1.13 -15.95 -2.35
N VAL A 36 -1.00 -16.13 -1.03
CA VAL A 36 0.21 -15.73 -0.31
C VAL A 36 1.29 -16.79 -0.50
N ASP A 37 2.32 -16.45 -1.27
CA ASP A 37 3.50 -17.30 -1.41
C ASP A 37 4.37 -17.27 -0.13
N LEU A 38 4.42 -18.41 0.55
CA LEU A 38 5.21 -18.62 1.77
C LEU A 38 6.52 -19.38 1.51
N ARG A 39 6.67 -20.00 0.34
CA ARG A 39 7.71 -21.01 0.08
C ARG A 39 8.83 -20.49 -0.79
N THR A 40 8.54 -19.62 -1.76
CA THR A 40 9.57 -19.12 -2.68
C THR A 40 10.46 -18.08 -1.99
N PRO A 41 11.80 -18.25 -2.00
CA PRO A 41 12.70 -17.20 -1.57
C PRO A 41 12.48 -15.94 -2.41
N TRP A 42 12.34 -14.77 -1.77
CA TRP A 42 11.97 -13.51 -2.43
C TRP A 42 12.86 -13.09 -3.63
N HIS A 43 14.11 -13.55 -3.68
CA HIS A 43 15.05 -13.26 -4.76
C HIS A 43 14.79 -14.11 -6.03
N GLN A 44 14.02 -15.20 -5.91
CA GLN A 44 13.59 -16.07 -7.02
C GLN A 44 12.16 -15.78 -7.46
N SER A 45 11.44 -14.94 -6.72
CA SER A 45 10.05 -14.62 -7.01
C SER A 45 9.90 -13.80 -8.30
N ARG A 46 8.80 -14.05 -9.01
CA ARG A 46 8.39 -13.38 -10.24
C ARG A 46 8.38 -11.85 -10.10
N ARG A 47 8.87 -11.13 -11.11
CA ARG A 47 8.98 -9.65 -11.18
C ARG A 47 8.72 -9.05 -12.57
N ASP A 48 8.35 -9.86 -13.55
CA ASP A 48 7.88 -9.37 -14.85
C ASP A 48 6.49 -8.72 -14.71
N SER A 49 6.04 -8.10 -15.79
CA SER A 49 4.76 -7.40 -15.88
C SER A 49 3.58 -8.37 -15.69
N SER A 50 2.50 -7.87 -15.10
CA SER A 50 1.21 -8.56 -15.07
C SER A 50 0.37 -8.37 -16.33
N GLY A 51 0.81 -7.50 -17.26
CA GLY A 51 0.09 -7.16 -18.49
C GLY A 51 -1.06 -6.16 -18.32
N GLN A 52 -1.19 -5.52 -17.15
CA GLN A 52 -2.24 -4.54 -16.86
C GLN A 52 -1.92 -3.14 -17.38
N ALA A 53 -0.65 -2.76 -17.39
CA ALA A 53 -0.23 -1.43 -17.82
C ALA A 53 -0.20 -1.32 -19.35
N PRO A 54 -0.73 -0.23 -19.95
CA PRO A 54 -0.56 0.02 -21.38
C PRO A 54 0.91 0.10 -21.77
N ASP A 55 1.28 -0.51 -22.90
CA ASP A 55 2.65 -0.40 -23.43
C ASP A 55 2.97 1.07 -23.72
N PRO A 56 4.00 1.66 -23.08
CA PRO A 56 4.34 3.06 -23.28
C PRO A 56 4.82 3.37 -24.71
N ALA A 57 5.21 2.37 -25.51
CA ALA A 57 5.52 2.59 -26.93
C ALA A 57 4.25 2.78 -27.80
N VAL A 58 3.10 2.27 -27.35
CA VAL A 58 1.84 2.31 -28.09
C VAL A 58 0.93 3.41 -27.55
N GLU A 59 0.70 3.44 -26.25
CA GLU A 59 -0.13 4.44 -25.59
C GLU A 59 0.59 5.79 -25.58
N ARG A 60 0.05 6.79 -26.28
CA ARG A 60 0.67 8.12 -26.38
C ARG A 60 0.13 9.09 -25.35
N GLU A 61 -1.02 8.81 -24.76
CA GLU A 61 -1.57 9.64 -23.71
C GLU A 61 -0.80 9.51 -22.40
N ALA A 62 -0.95 10.51 -21.53
CA ALA A 62 -0.49 10.42 -20.16
C ALA A 62 -1.30 9.35 -19.42
N VAL A 63 -0.66 8.66 -18.48
CA VAL A 63 -1.28 7.60 -17.67
C VAL A 63 -0.85 7.76 -16.22
N VAL A 64 -1.80 7.66 -15.31
CA VAL A 64 -1.56 7.53 -13.87
C VAL A 64 -2.25 6.26 -13.39
N GLN A 65 -1.51 5.38 -12.74
CA GLN A 65 -2.02 4.15 -12.15
C GLN A 65 -1.55 4.03 -10.71
N VAL A 66 -2.38 3.46 -9.84
CA VAL A 66 -1.95 3.08 -8.48
C VAL A 66 -2.18 1.59 -8.33
N TYR A 67 -1.16 0.90 -7.85
CA TYR A 67 -1.21 -0.55 -7.64
C TYR A 67 -1.10 -0.88 -6.16
N GLY A 68 -1.62 -2.04 -5.78
CA GLY A 68 -1.41 -2.67 -4.49
C GLY A 68 -1.21 -4.16 -4.63
N ALA A 69 -0.13 -4.70 -4.06
CA ALA A 69 0.15 -6.13 -4.05
C ALA A 69 0.32 -6.65 -2.62
N ARG A 70 0.02 -7.93 -2.39
CA ARG A 70 0.21 -8.56 -1.07
C ARG A 70 1.69 -8.47 -0.66
N THR A 71 1.94 -8.13 0.61
CA THR A 71 3.31 -8.07 1.12
C THR A 71 3.96 -9.46 1.19
N VAL A 72 5.29 -9.47 1.22
CA VAL A 72 6.11 -10.68 1.16
C VAL A 72 5.85 -11.60 2.36
N ARG A 73 5.68 -12.91 2.09
CA ARG A 73 5.49 -13.99 3.08
C ARG A 73 4.24 -13.79 3.94
N TRP A 74 4.26 -14.29 5.18
CA TRP A 74 3.14 -14.27 6.12
C TRP A 74 2.50 -12.89 6.31
N ARG A 75 3.27 -11.81 6.11
CA ARG A 75 2.78 -10.43 6.18
C ARG A 75 1.71 -10.15 5.13
N GLY A 76 1.76 -10.83 3.98
CA GLY A 76 0.76 -10.73 2.91
C GLY A 76 -0.64 -11.10 3.37
N ALA A 77 -0.77 -11.97 4.37
CA ALA A 77 -2.07 -12.30 4.95
C ALA A 77 -2.75 -11.09 5.60
N PHE A 78 -1.96 -10.09 6.02
CA PHE A 78 -2.43 -8.92 6.75
C PHE A 78 -2.40 -7.64 5.90
N GLY A 79 -1.37 -7.49 5.06
CA GLY A 79 -1.07 -6.19 4.46
C GLY A 79 -0.68 -6.20 2.99
N ILE A 80 -0.95 -5.09 2.33
CA ILE A 80 -0.47 -4.78 0.97
C ILE A 80 0.72 -3.81 0.97
N HIS A 81 1.43 -3.78 -0.15
CA HIS A 81 2.43 -2.77 -0.51
C HIS A 81 1.92 -2.02 -1.75
N PRO A 82 1.56 -0.73 -1.62
CA PRO A 82 1.09 0.07 -2.73
C PRO A 82 2.21 0.94 -3.33
N TRP A 83 2.04 1.28 -4.60
CA TRP A 83 2.90 2.23 -5.32
C TRP A 83 2.09 3.00 -6.38
N ILE A 84 2.61 4.16 -6.76
CA ILE A 84 2.04 5.01 -7.81
C ILE A 84 2.91 4.85 -9.05
N ALA A 85 2.30 4.76 -10.23
CA ALA A 85 2.96 4.76 -11.52
C ALA A 85 2.45 5.93 -12.36
N VAL A 86 3.36 6.69 -12.94
CA VAL A 86 3.03 7.82 -13.82
C VAL A 86 3.75 7.70 -15.15
N LYS A 87 3.10 8.08 -16.24
CA LYS A 87 3.70 8.24 -17.56
C LYS A 87 3.16 9.52 -18.16
N ARG A 88 4.04 10.45 -18.54
CA ARG A 88 3.65 11.66 -19.28
C ARG A 88 3.25 11.31 -20.71
N ALA A 89 2.47 12.18 -21.34
CA ALA A 89 2.14 12.03 -22.75
C ALA A 89 3.42 11.94 -23.60
N GLY A 90 3.45 10.98 -24.52
CA GLY A 90 4.59 10.71 -25.40
C GLY A 90 5.81 10.05 -24.75
N ALA A 91 5.83 9.84 -23.44
CA ALA A 91 6.95 9.18 -22.76
C ALA A 91 7.01 7.68 -23.07
N ASP A 92 8.21 7.15 -23.18
CA ASP A 92 8.50 5.75 -23.53
C ASP A 92 8.59 4.80 -22.33
N SER A 93 8.40 5.33 -21.12
CA SER A 93 8.55 4.64 -19.85
C SER A 93 7.72 5.31 -18.76
N TYR A 94 7.35 4.52 -17.76
CA TYR A 94 6.69 4.97 -16.54
C TYR A 94 7.74 5.33 -15.49
N THR A 95 7.39 6.23 -14.58
CA THR A 95 8.07 6.41 -13.30
C THR A 95 7.20 5.86 -12.19
N THR A 96 7.74 4.96 -11.38
CA THR A 96 7.06 4.44 -10.18
C THR A 96 7.57 5.16 -8.94
N TYR A 97 6.65 5.52 -8.03
CA TYR A 97 6.94 6.10 -6.72
C TYR A 97 6.44 5.17 -5.62
N GLN A 98 7.34 4.79 -4.72
CA GLN A 98 7.01 3.92 -3.59
C GLN A 98 7.96 4.12 -2.42
N LYS A 99 7.51 3.73 -1.22
CA LYS A 99 8.34 3.76 -0.02
C LYS A 99 8.86 2.36 0.33
N ILE A 100 10.17 2.18 0.37
CA ILE A 100 10.84 0.91 0.60
C ILE A 100 11.59 0.92 1.94
N GLY A 101 11.14 0.11 2.90
CA GLY A 101 11.64 0.17 4.28
C GLY A 101 13.10 -0.26 4.48
N TRP A 102 13.58 -1.26 3.75
CA TRP A 102 14.98 -1.71 3.91
C TRP A 102 16.01 -0.69 3.42
N ARG A 103 15.62 0.32 2.62
CA ARG A 103 16.51 1.44 2.27
C ARG A 103 16.68 2.40 3.43
N ALA A 104 15.59 2.76 4.11
CA ALA A 104 15.64 3.56 5.34
C ALA A 104 16.48 2.88 6.42
N TYR A 105 16.34 1.57 6.62
CA TYR A 105 17.14 0.83 7.61
C TYR A 105 18.64 0.80 7.29
N ARG A 106 19.04 1.12 6.05
CA ARG A 106 20.44 1.29 5.62
C ARG A 106 20.88 2.76 5.58
N GLY A 107 20.10 3.68 6.16
CA GLY A 107 20.41 5.11 6.23
C GLY A 107 20.10 5.91 4.96
N GLY A 108 19.43 5.33 3.96
CA GLY A 108 19.06 6.00 2.72
C GLY A 108 17.65 6.60 2.73
N ASP A 109 17.29 7.30 1.65
CA ASP A 109 15.89 7.69 1.42
C ASP A 109 15.01 6.45 1.18
N ALA A 110 13.90 6.37 1.90
CA ALA A 110 12.94 5.30 1.71
C ALA A 110 12.04 5.54 0.51
N VAL A 111 11.82 6.79 0.08
CA VAL A 111 11.07 7.08 -1.14
C VAL A 111 11.95 6.75 -2.34
N VAL A 112 11.41 5.95 -3.26
CA VAL A 112 12.12 5.46 -4.42
C VAL A 112 11.32 5.83 -5.65
N ALA A 113 11.96 6.58 -6.54
CA ALA A 113 11.54 6.77 -7.91
C ALA A 113 12.27 5.74 -8.79
N THR A 114 11.55 5.04 -9.66
CA THR A 114 12.17 4.08 -10.60
C THR A 114 11.52 4.20 -11.96
N THR A 115 12.33 4.51 -12.98
CA THR A 115 11.94 4.45 -14.39
C THR A 115 11.84 3.00 -14.84
N THR A 116 10.72 2.62 -15.44
CA THR A 116 10.44 1.25 -15.86
C THR A 116 9.45 1.22 -17.03
N ARG A 117 9.50 0.17 -17.85
CA ARG A 117 8.46 -0.12 -18.84
C ARG A 117 7.34 -1.00 -18.29
N THR A 118 7.52 -1.57 -17.10
CA THR A 118 6.60 -2.54 -16.48
C THR A 118 6.19 -2.05 -15.08
N PRO A 119 5.36 -1.00 -14.98
CA PRO A 119 4.96 -0.42 -13.70
C PRO A 119 4.04 -1.36 -12.89
N ASP A 120 3.49 -2.39 -13.52
CA ASP A 120 2.59 -3.40 -12.98
C ASP A 120 3.32 -4.73 -12.72
N ALA A 121 4.62 -4.65 -12.44
CA ALA A 121 5.42 -5.82 -12.13
C ALA A 121 4.91 -6.57 -10.89
N TYR A 122 5.02 -7.90 -10.90
CA TYR A 122 4.77 -8.72 -9.72
C TYR A 122 5.64 -8.25 -8.54
N TRP A 123 4.99 -8.02 -7.39
CA TRP A 123 5.69 -7.62 -6.16
C TRP A 123 6.15 -8.87 -5.42
N PHE A 124 7.39 -9.30 -5.70
CA PHE A 124 7.96 -10.53 -5.14
C PHE A 124 7.01 -11.73 -5.32
N GLY A 125 6.49 -11.93 -6.52
CA GLY A 125 5.57 -13.02 -6.85
C GLY A 125 4.10 -12.74 -6.57
N ALA A 126 3.74 -11.67 -5.86
CA ALA A 126 2.35 -11.27 -5.69
C ALA A 126 1.87 -10.43 -6.89
N GLN A 127 0.76 -10.82 -7.49
CA GLN A 127 0.14 -10.04 -8.57
C GLN A 127 -0.38 -8.69 -8.03
N PRO A 128 -0.04 -7.57 -8.67
CA PRO A 128 -0.61 -6.29 -8.29
C PRO A 128 -2.09 -6.21 -8.67
N HIS A 129 -2.89 -5.58 -7.81
CA HIS A 129 -4.23 -5.12 -8.14
C HIS A 129 -4.15 -3.65 -8.55
N LEU A 130 -4.74 -3.31 -9.69
CA LEU A 130 -4.95 -1.92 -10.09
C LEU A 130 -6.05 -1.30 -9.22
N LEU A 131 -5.70 -0.26 -8.46
CA LEU A 131 -6.60 0.42 -7.52
C LEU A 131 -7.28 1.64 -8.15
N VAL A 132 -6.57 2.39 -9.00
CA VAL A 132 -7.14 3.47 -9.79
C VAL A 132 -6.31 3.70 -11.05
N GLU A 133 -6.98 4.17 -12.10
CA GLU A 133 -6.35 4.56 -13.36
C GLU A 133 -6.96 5.88 -13.87
N HIS A 134 -6.10 6.75 -14.38
CA HIS A 134 -6.47 7.95 -15.14
C HIS A 134 -5.65 7.99 -16.42
N ARG A 135 -6.24 8.52 -17.49
CA ARG A 135 -5.57 8.71 -18.80
C ARG A 135 -5.78 10.13 -19.35
N GLY A 136 -5.09 10.44 -20.44
CA GLY A 136 -5.27 11.68 -21.19
C GLY A 136 -4.89 12.94 -20.42
N ALA A 137 -5.58 14.04 -20.72
CA ALA A 137 -5.30 15.34 -20.12
C ALA A 137 -5.47 15.36 -18.60
N GLN A 138 -6.43 14.60 -18.06
CA GLN A 138 -6.62 14.47 -16.61
C GLN A 138 -5.39 13.83 -15.95
N ALA A 139 -4.88 12.74 -16.52
CA ALA A 139 -3.65 12.11 -16.02
C ALA A 139 -2.48 13.09 -16.03
N GLN A 140 -2.29 13.83 -17.13
CA GLN A 140 -1.20 14.80 -17.23
C GLN A 140 -1.23 15.85 -16.10
N ALA A 141 -2.41 16.38 -15.78
CA ALA A 141 -2.58 17.33 -14.68
C ALA A 141 -2.34 16.69 -13.30
N LEU A 142 -2.73 15.42 -13.11
CA LEU A 142 -2.47 14.68 -11.88
C LEU A 142 -0.98 14.42 -11.66
N ILE A 143 -0.21 14.15 -12.73
CA ILE A 143 1.23 13.84 -12.63
C ILE A 143 2.00 14.95 -11.93
N GLU A 144 1.80 16.21 -12.33
CA GLU A 144 2.52 17.35 -11.73
C GLU A 144 2.24 17.47 -10.23
N ARG A 145 0.98 17.27 -9.83
CA ARG A 145 0.55 17.33 -8.44
C ARG A 145 1.06 16.15 -7.62
N ILE A 146 1.07 14.96 -8.22
CA ILE A 146 1.64 13.74 -7.61
C ILE A 146 3.12 13.96 -7.33
N GLU A 147 3.89 14.42 -8.32
CA GLU A 147 5.33 14.64 -8.17
C GLU A 147 5.65 15.71 -7.12
N ALA A 148 4.87 16.79 -7.09
CA ALA A 148 4.98 17.82 -6.05
C ALA A 148 4.70 17.24 -4.65
N ALA A 149 3.66 16.42 -4.50
CA ALA A 149 3.33 15.77 -3.23
C ALA A 149 4.42 14.76 -2.81
N VAL A 150 5.00 14.01 -3.75
CA VAL A 150 6.11 13.09 -3.49
C VAL A 150 7.33 13.86 -2.96
N ALA A 151 7.69 14.99 -3.59
CA ALA A 151 8.82 15.82 -3.17
C ALA A 151 8.63 16.43 -1.78
N GLN A 152 7.39 16.70 -1.38
CA GLN A 152 7.04 17.29 -0.08
C GLN A 152 6.78 16.26 1.03
N TYR A 153 7.00 14.96 0.77
CA TYR A 153 6.66 13.93 1.75
C TYR A 153 7.50 14.05 3.04
N PRO A 154 6.88 14.28 4.22
CA PRO A 154 7.62 14.68 5.43
C PRO A 154 8.44 13.57 6.08
N TRP A 155 8.22 12.31 5.68
CA TRP A 155 8.84 11.15 6.32
C TRP A 155 9.80 10.39 5.40
N GLY A 156 10.48 11.04 4.45
CA GLY A 156 11.38 10.40 3.48
C GLY A 156 12.33 9.36 4.09
N HIS A 157 13.03 9.73 5.16
CA HIS A 157 14.08 8.91 5.81
C HIS A 157 13.58 8.00 6.94
N GLN A 158 12.30 8.03 7.29
CA GLN A 158 11.75 7.22 8.39
C GLN A 158 10.95 6.05 7.83
N TYR A 159 11.07 4.86 8.44
CA TYR A 159 10.16 3.76 8.12
C TYR A 159 9.79 3.01 9.39
N ARG A 160 8.49 2.87 9.66
CA ARG A 160 7.95 2.07 10.75
C ARG A 160 6.76 1.28 10.23
N LEU A 161 6.82 -0.04 10.41
CA LEU A 161 5.79 -0.94 9.87
C LEU A 161 4.38 -0.61 10.38
N TRP A 162 4.22 -0.37 11.68
CA TRP A 162 2.97 0.04 12.31
C TRP A 162 3.26 0.94 13.52
N PRO A 163 2.48 2.02 13.76
CA PRO A 163 1.33 2.48 12.97
C PRO A 163 1.72 3.20 11.66
N GLY A 164 2.98 3.54 11.48
CA GLY A 164 3.52 4.32 10.35
C GLY A 164 4.68 5.19 10.81
N PRO A 165 5.39 5.88 9.90
CA PRO A 165 5.14 5.98 8.46
C PRO A 165 5.69 4.78 7.65
N ASN A 166 4.90 4.22 6.74
CA ASN A 166 5.26 3.10 5.85
C ASN A 166 4.82 3.38 4.38
N SER A 167 4.82 2.36 3.50
CA SER A 167 4.38 2.51 2.11
C SER A 167 2.90 2.88 1.96
N ASN A 168 2.04 2.35 2.83
CA ASN A 168 0.63 2.74 2.87
C ASN A 168 0.46 4.19 3.30
N THR A 169 1.21 4.64 4.31
CA THR A 169 1.24 6.06 4.73
C THR A 169 1.65 6.98 3.59
N PHE A 170 2.67 6.59 2.82
CA PHE A 170 3.19 7.37 1.70
C PHE A 170 2.14 7.55 0.60
N VAL A 171 1.56 6.47 0.09
CA VAL A 171 0.55 6.54 -0.97
C VAL A 171 -0.71 7.27 -0.47
N ALA A 172 -1.12 7.04 0.78
CA ALA A 172 -2.24 7.75 1.40
C ALA A 172 -1.97 9.25 1.55
N TYR A 173 -0.73 9.65 1.88
CA TYR A 173 -0.33 11.05 1.93
C TYR A 173 -0.45 11.71 0.55
N VAL A 174 0.09 11.07 -0.50
CA VAL A 174 0.02 11.61 -1.86
C VAL A 174 -1.44 11.75 -2.32
N ALA A 175 -2.27 10.73 -2.08
CA ALA A 175 -3.70 10.80 -2.40
C ALA A 175 -4.44 11.91 -1.66
N ARG A 176 -4.09 12.20 -0.39
CA ARG A 176 -4.66 13.34 0.35
C ARG A 176 -4.26 14.70 -0.22
N GLN A 177 -3.06 14.83 -0.80
CA GLN A 177 -2.61 16.06 -1.48
C GLN A 177 -3.22 16.21 -2.88
N VAL A 178 -3.66 15.10 -3.47
CA VAL A 178 -4.23 15.03 -4.82
C VAL A 178 -5.59 14.30 -4.78
N PRO A 179 -6.62 14.87 -4.14
CA PRO A 179 -7.92 14.20 -3.95
C PRO A 179 -8.60 13.81 -5.28
N GLU A 180 -8.29 14.49 -6.38
CA GLU A 180 -8.77 14.20 -7.73
C GLU A 180 -8.20 12.89 -8.29
N LEU A 181 -7.18 12.32 -7.65
CA LEU A 181 -6.74 10.95 -7.89
C LEU A 181 -7.86 9.95 -7.57
N GLY A 182 -8.77 10.28 -6.64
CA GLY A 182 -9.91 9.43 -6.29
C GLY A 182 -9.50 8.07 -5.73
N LEU A 183 -8.32 7.98 -5.11
CA LEU A 183 -7.78 6.71 -4.62
C LEU A 183 -8.44 6.29 -3.31
N ASP A 184 -9.13 5.15 -3.33
CA ASP A 184 -9.56 4.46 -2.11
C ASP A 184 -8.60 3.30 -1.79
N LEU A 185 -7.87 3.42 -0.68
CA LEU A 185 -6.94 2.38 -0.24
C LEU A 185 -7.69 1.32 0.59
N PRO A 186 -7.50 0.02 0.30
CA PRO A 186 -8.24 -1.02 1.00
C PRO A 186 -7.89 -1.06 2.50
N PRO A 187 -8.74 -1.66 3.35
CA PRO A 187 -8.46 -1.84 4.78
C PRO A 187 -7.15 -2.60 5.06
N THR A 188 -6.67 -3.40 4.11
CA THR A 188 -5.39 -4.11 4.17
C THR A 188 -4.17 -3.20 3.95
N ALA A 189 -4.36 -1.93 3.59
CA ALA A 189 -3.30 -0.92 3.57
C ALA A 189 -3.00 -0.41 4.98
N ILE A 190 -2.55 -1.31 5.86
CA ILE A 190 -2.29 -1.05 7.27
C ILE A 190 -1.27 0.10 7.43
N GLY A 191 -1.69 1.18 8.12
CA GLY A 191 -0.90 2.40 8.31
C GLY A 191 -1.23 3.55 7.35
N LYS A 192 -2.22 3.39 6.45
CA LYS A 192 -2.74 4.48 5.59
C LYS A 192 -3.28 5.69 6.38
N ASP A 193 -3.75 5.44 7.59
CA ASP A 193 -4.37 6.44 8.48
C ASP A 193 -3.36 7.16 9.39
N TYR A 194 -2.06 6.86 9.25
CA TYR A 194 -1.03 7.59 10.00
C TYR A 194 -0.90 9.03 9.49
N LEU A 195 -1.04 10.01 10.40
CA LEU A 195 -1.00 11.45 10.12
C LEU A 195 0.19 12.18 10.77
N GLY A 196 1.02 11.46 11.52
CA GLY A 196 2.06 12.03 12.39
C GLY A 196 1.78 11.75 13.86
N ALA A 197 2.66 12.25 14.74
CA ALA A 197 2.56 12.00 16.18
C ALA A 197 1.49 12.86 16.88
N THR A 198 1.14 14.01 16.29
CA THR A 198 0.29 15.04 16.93
C THR A 198 -0.98 15.35 16.13
N THR A 199 -1.19 14.71 14.98
CA THR A 199 -2.34 14.94 14.10
C THR A 199 -3.30 13.76 14.24
N PHE A 200 -4.56 14.05 14.55
CA PHE A 200 -5.60 13.04 14.80
C PHE A 200 -6.76 13.08 13.81
N VAL A 201 -6.85 14.13 12.98
CA VAL A 201 -7.92 14.31 12.01
C VAL A 201 -7.34 14.81 10.68
N ALA A 202 -7.73 14.20 9.57
CA ALA A 202 -7.39 14.67 8.22
C ALA A 202 -8.45 14.29 7.19
N ARG A 203 -8.37 14.88 5.99
CA ARG A 203 -9.17 14.43 4.85
C ARG A 203 -8.86 12.97 4.53
N ALA A 204 -9.90 12.22 4.14
CA ALA A 204 -9.73 10.84 3.67
C ALA A 204 -8.92 10.82 2.36
N PRO A 205 -8.05 9.82 2.12
CA PRO A 205 -7.30 9.67 0.86
C PRO A 205 -8.18 9.67 -0.40
N SER A 206 -9.42 9.19 -0.30
CA SER A 206 -10.40 9.18 -1.39
C SER A 206 -10.92 10.58 -1.79
N GLY A 207 -10.68 11.60 -0.97
CA GLY A 207 -11.25 12.94 -1.13
C GLY A 207 -12.71 13.07 -0.68
N SER A 208 -13.39 11.99 -0.30
CA SER A 208 -14.85 11.97 -0.03
C SER A 208 -15.24 12.15 1.45
N GLY A 209 -14.29 12.38 2.36
CA GLY A 209 -14.59 12.46 3.80
C GLY A 209 -13.43 12.88 4.70
N TRP A 210 -13.52 12.48 5.97
CA TRP A 210 -12.51 12.68 7.02
C TRP A 210 -12.18 11.35 7.69
N GLN A 211 -10.99 11.27 8.28
CA GLN A 211 -10.49 10.17 9.10
C GLN A 211 -9.85 10.72 10.36
#